data_AF-A0A2V7N1F4-F1
#
_entry.id   AF-A0A2V7N1F4-F1
#
_cell.length_a   1.000
_cell.length_b   1.000
_cell.length_c   1.000
_cell.angle_alpha   90.00
_cell.angle_beta   90.00
_cell.angle_gamma   90.00
#
_symmetry.space_group_name_H-M   'P 1'
#
loop_
_entity.id
_entity.type
_entity.pdbx_description
1 polymer ?
#
loop_
_entity_poly.entity_id
_entity_poly.type
_entity_poly.pdbx_seq_one_letter_code
_entity_poly.pdbx_strand_id
1 'polypeptide(L)'
;PPPPAGSPTLQLVDSFASPVYLTAPPGDSSRLFVVEQGGRIKVVHNDTTRARPFLDLRGKISSGGERGLLSMAFHPQYATNGRFYVYYTNPSGNIRIVRYNVSSD
;
A
#
# COMPACT_ATOMS: atom_id res chain seq x y z
N PRO A 1 -3.55 36.60 -9.64
CA PRO A 1 -4.81 36.27 -8.93
C PRO A 1 -4.53 35.30 -7.76
N PRO A 2 -5.12 35.51 -6.57
CA PRO A 2 -5.05 34.51 -5.51
C PRO A 2 -5.75 33.21 -5.97
N PRO A 3 -5.35 32.03 -5.46
CA PRO A 3 -6.07 30.79 -5.74
C PRO A 3 -7.53 30.91 -5.29
N PRO A 4 -8.50 30.32 -6.00
CA PRO A 4 -9.90 30.30 -5.56
C PRO A 4 -10.00 29.65 -4.16
N ALA A 5 -10.84 30.22 -3.30
CA ALA A 5 -11.14 29.64 -2.00
C ALA A 5 -11.57 28.18 -2.16
N GLY A 6 -10.95 27.27 -1.38
CA GLY A 6 -11.17 25.83 -1.51
C GLY A 6 -10.22 25.10 -2.48
N SER A 7 -9.15 25.74 -2.94
CA SER A 7 -8.09 25.05 -3.68
C SER A 7 -7.40 23.98 -2.81
N PRO A 8 -7.14 22.77 -3.34
CA PRO A 8 -6.41 21.76 -2.59
C PRO A 8 -5.02 22.27 -2.22
N THR A 9 -4.60 22.00 -0.99
CA THR A 9 -3.23 22.25 -0.55
C THR A 9 -2.45 20.94 -0.59
N LEU A 10 -1.15 21.05 -0.88
CA LEU A 10 -0.24 19.90 -0.85
C LEU A 10 0.46 19.88 0.50
N GLN A 11 0.38 18.74 1.18
CA GLN A 11 1.14 18.46 2.38
C GLN A 11 2.09 17.31 2.10
N LEU A 12 3.37 17.50 2.40
CA LEU A 12 4.32 16.41 2.41
C LEU A 12 4.06 15.55 3.65
N VAL A 13 3.65 14.30 3.43
CA VAL A 13 3.43 13.32 4.50
C VAL A 13 4.72 12.56 4.83
N ASP A 14 5.38 12.01 3.82
CA ASP A 14 6.64 11.26 3.99
C ASP A 14 7.33 11.03 2.64
N SER A 15 8.53 10.43 2.67
CA SER A 15 9.26 9.90 1.53
C SER A 15 9.18 8.37 1.49
N PHE A 16 8.78 7.81 0.35
CA PHE A 16 8.64 6.36 0.15
C PHE A 16 9.63 5.84 -0.89
N ALA A 17 10.01 4.57 -0.79
CA ALA A 17 10.92 3.92 -1.71
C ALA A 17 10.16 3.37 -2.93
N SER A 18 10.26 4.06 -4.08
CA SER A 18 9.60 3.67 -5.33
C SER A 18 8.12 3.30 -5.15
N PRO A 19 7.27 4.24 -4.66
CA PRO A 19 5.85 3.99 -4.47
C PRO A 19 5.16 3.83 -5.83
N VAL A 20 4.32 2.79 -5.95
CA VAL A 20 3.63 2.47 -7.22
C VAL A 20 2.11 2.44 -7.09
N TYR A 21 1.59 2.37 -5.87
CA TYR A 21 0.15 2.34 -5.62
C TYR A 21 -0.19 2.86 -4.22
N LEU A 22 -1.38 3.46 -4.09
CA LEU A 22 -1.93 3.98 -2.83
C LEU A 22 -3.41 3.58 -2.75
N THR A 23 -3.85 3.08 -1.59
CA THR A 23 -5.26 2.75 -1.38
C THR A 23 -5.64 2.80 0.10
N ALA A 24 -6.92 2.67 0.41
CA ALA A 24 -7.46 2.56 1.75
C ALA A 24 -8.56 1.47 1.78
N PRO A 25 -8.77 0.81 2.94
CA PRO A 25 -9.94 -0.04 3.12
C PRO A 25 -11.25 0.75 2.95
N PRO A 26 -12.33 0.10 2.49
CA PRO A 26 -13.65 0.74 2.43
C PRO A 26 -14.04 1.33 3.79
N GLY A 27 -14.40 2.62 3.81
CA GLY A 27 -14.84 3.34 5.01
C GLY A 27 -13.72 3.80 5.96
N ASP A 28 -12.45 3.54 5.64
CA ASP A 28 -11.32 4.02 6.45
C ASP A 28 -10.79 5.35 5.91
N SER A 29 -11.01 6.43 6.65
CA SER A 29 -10.51 7.77 6.34
C SER A 29 -9.20 8.10 7.06
N SER A 30 -8.73 7.22 7.94
CA SER A 30 -7.58 7.48 8.83
C SER A 30 -6.29 6.86 8.31
N ARG A 31 -6.39 5.75 7.54
CA ARG A 31 -5.24 5.00 7.06
C ARG A 31 -5.14 4.99 5.55
N LEU A 32 -3.94 5.28 5.06
CA LEU A 32 -3.54 5.06 3.68
C LEU A 32 -2.44 3.99 3.63
N PHE A 33 -2.52 3.11 2.63
CA PHE A 33 -1.58 2.02 2.43
C PHE A 33 -0.78 2.27 1.16
N VAL A 34 0.50 2.56 1.33
CA VAL A 34 1.44 2.88 0.25
C VAL A 34 2.16 1.60 -0.14
N VAL A 35 2.05 1.22 -1.40
CA VAL A 35 2.74 0.05 -1.96
C VAL A 35 4.08 0.48 -2.54
N GLU A 36 5.16 -0.03 -1.95
CA GLU A 36 6.53 0.16 -2.41
C GLU A 36 6.94 -1.01 -3.33
N GLN A 37 7.44 -0.71 -4.53
CA GLN A 37 7.79 -1.72 -5.55
C GLN A 37 8.73 -2.81 -5.01
N GLY A 38 9.64 -2.43 -4.09
CA GLY A 38 10.59 -3.31 -3.42
C GLY A 38 9.98 -4.34 -2.46
N GLY A 39 8.66 -4.38 -2.32
CA GLY A 39 7.95 -5.47 -1.64
C GLY A 39 7.43 -5.13 -0.25
N ARG A 40 7.28 -3.85 0.07
CA ARG A 40 6.67 -3.41 1.34
C ARG A 40 5.35 -2.71 1.11
N ILE A 41 4.48 -2.81 2.09
CA ILE A 41 3.28 -1.97 2.21
C ILE A 41 3.44 -1.13 3.48
N LYS A 42 3.57 0.19 3.33
CA LYS A 42 3.66 1.14 4.43
C LYS A 42 2.27 1.66 4.79
N VAL A 43 2.06 2.04 6.06
CA VAL A 43 0.81 2.63 6.52
C VAL A 43 1.06 4.06 6.95
N VAL A 44 0.39 5.00 6.32
CA VAL A 44 0.19 6.35 6.86
C VAL A 44 -1.07 6.30 7.71
N HIS A 45 -1.00 6.78 8.95
CA HIS A 45 -2.14 6.89 9.84
C HIS A 45 -2.19 8.31 10.40
N ASN A 46 -3.23 9.08 10.07
CA ASN A 46 -3.37 10.49 10.42
C ASN A 46 -2.08 11.28 10.13
N ASP A 47 -1.68 11.31 8.85
CA ASP A 47 -0.49 12.00 8.32
C ASP A 47 0.86 11.55 8.89
N THR A 48 0.91 10.47 9.68
CA THR A 48 2.15 9.91 10.21
C THR A 48 2.38 8.50 9.68
N THR A 49 3.55 8.24 9.09
CA THR A 49 3.92 6.90 8.66
C THR A 49 4.29 6.01 9.85
N ARG A 50 3.69 4.82 9.91
CA ARG A 50 4.04 3.81 10.92
C ARG A 50 5.43 3.23 10.65
N ALA A 51 6.19 3.03 11.72
CA ALA A 51 7.53 2.42 11.63
C ALA A 51 7.47 1.00 11.04
N ARG A 52 6.63 0.13 11.60
CA ARG A 52 6.43 -1.23 11.11
C ARG A 52 5.55 -1.21 9.84
N PRO A 53 5.98 -1.83 8.72
CA PRO A 53 5.13 -1.97 7.54
C PRO A 53 3.93 -2.88 7.84
N PHE A 54 2.85 -2.69 7.08
CA PHE A 54 1.70 -3.58 7.10
C PHE A 54 2.04 -4.97 6.56
N LEU A 55 2.84 -5.02 5.50
CA LEU A 55 3.33 -6.25 4.88
C LEU A 55 4.76 -6.05 4.41
N ASP A 56 5.58 -7.09 4.57
CA ASP A 56 6.94 -7.14 4.05
C ASP A 56 7.16 -8.48 3.32
N LEU A 57 7.31 -8.40 2.00
CA LEU A 57 7.56 -9.54 1.11
C LEU A 57 8.98 -9.53 0.54
N ARG A 58 9.90 -8.74 1.12
CA ARG A 58 11.31 -8.77 0.70
C ARG A 58 11.86 -10.20 0.80
N GLY A 59 12.62 -10.60 -0.21
CA GLY A 59 13.13 -11.97 -0.34
C GLY A 59 12.12 -12.98 -0.92
N LYS A 60 10.83 -12.62 -1.03
CA LYS A 60 9.78 -13.44 -1.68
C LYS A 60 9.36 -12.93 -3.06
N ILE A 61 9.97 -11.84 -3.52
CA ILE A 61 9.65 -11.18 -4.79
C ILE A 61 10.93 -10.86 -5.58
N SER A 62 10.77 -10.59 -6.87
CA SER A 62 11.78 -9.91 -7.71
C SER A 62 11.26 -8.51 -8.05
N SER A 63 12.12 -7.50 -8.01
CA SER A 63 11.77 -6.10 -8.33
C SER A 63 12.65 -5.49 -9.42
N GLY A 64 12.15 -4.43 -10.08
CA GLY A 64 12.85 -3.66 -11.11
C GLY A 64 12.16 -3.74 -12.48
N GLY A 65 12.19 -2.64 -13.23
CA GLY A 65 11.33 -2.46 -14.41
C GLY A 65 9.87 -2.49 -13.98
N GLU A 66 9.07 -3.34 -14.62
CA GLU A 66 7.67 -3.59 -14.23
C GLU A 66 7.52 -4.71 -13.19
N ARG A 67 8.62 -5.29 -12.69
CA ARG A 67 8.56 -6.33 -11.64
C ARG A 67 8.54 -5.69 -10.25
N GLY A 68 7.84 -6.33 -9.33
CA GLY A 68 7.84 -5.94 -7.92
C GLY A 68 6.54 -6.30 -7.24
N LEU A 69 6.26 -5.64 -6.12
CA LEU A 69 4.91 -5.55 -5.56
C LEU A 69 4.22 -4.33 -6.20
N LEU A 70 3.13 -4.56 -6.93
CA LEU A 70 2.60 -3.57 -7.86
C LEU A 70 1.21 -3.04 -7.46
N SER A 71 0.43 -3.84 -6.73
CA SER A 71 -0.90 -3.42 -6.30
C SER A 71 -1.36 -4.18 -5.05
N MET A 72 -2.40 -3.64 -4.42
CA MET A 72 -3.16 -4.26 -3.35
C MET A 72 -4.64 -3.91 -3.51
N ALA A 73 -5.52 -4.85 -3.13
CA ALA A 73 -6.95 -4.60 -2.98
C ALA A 73 -7.45 -5.12 -1.63
N PHE A 74 -8.18 -4.29 -0.90
CA PHE A 74 -8.92 -4.72 0.28
C PHE A 74 -10.20 -5.45 -0.15
N HIS A 75 -10.58 -6.48 0.59
CA HIS A 75 -11.90 -7.08 0.42
C HIS A 75 -12.98 -6.03 0.76
N PRO A 76 -14.15 -6.00 0.07
CA PRO A 76 -15.22 -5.04 0.38
C PRO A 76 -15.67 -5.07 1.85
N GLN A 77 -15.59 -6.25 2.48
CA GLN A 77 -15.86 -6.49 3.89
C GLN A 77 -14.59 -6.58 4.77
N TYR A 78 -13.52 -5.86 4.42
CA TYR A 78 -12.24 -5.93 5.14
C TYR A 78 -12.39 -5.67 6.64
N ALA A 79 -13.27 -4.73 7.03
CA ALA A 79 -13.54 -4.41 8.43
C ALA A 79 -14.03 -5.62 9.25
N THR A 80 -14.69 -6.60 8.62
CA THR A 80 -15.23 -7.77 9.32
C THR A 80 -14.41 -9.04 9.10
N ASN A 81 -13.72 -9.17 7.96
CA ASN A 81 -13.03 -10.42 7.61
C ASN A 81 -11.51 -10.29 7.49
N GLY A 82 -10.96 -9.07 7.52
CA GLY A 82 -9.52 -8.81 7.49
C GLY A 82 -8.82 -9.24 6.20
N ARG A 83 -9.55 -9.55 5.12
CA ARG A 83 -8.97 -10.09 3.87
C ARG A 83 -8.49 -8.99 2.93
N PHE A 84 -7.31 -9.17 2.37
CA PHE A 84 -6.79 -8.33 1.31
C PHE A 84 -5.98 -9.17 0.33
N TYR A 85 -5.69 -8.60 -0.84
CA TYR A 85 -5.03 -9.28 -1.95
C TYR A 85 -3.88 -8.43 -2.44
N VAL A 86 -2.80 -9.06 -2.87
CA VAL A 86 -1.63 -8.38 -3.44
C VAL A 86 -1.25 -8.98 -4.79
N TYR A 87 -0.76 -8.14 -5.69
CA TYR A 87 -0.25 -8.51 -7.00
C TYR A 87 1.27 -8.25 -7.05
N TYR A 88 2.06 -9.30 -7.28
CA TYR A 88 3.52 -9.19 -7.35
C TYR A 88 4.19 -10.17 -8.32
N THR A 89 5.44 -9.89 -8.67
CA THR A 89 6.32 -10.81 -9.41
C THR A 89 7.20 -11.61 -8.46
N ASN A 90 7.16 -12.94 -8.51
CA ASN A 90 8.01 -13.79 -7.67
C ASN A 90 9.46 -13.90 -8.22
N PRO A 91 10.41 -14.54 -7.51
CA PRO A 91 11.80 -14.65 -7.96
C PRO A 91 11.98 -15.38 -9.31
N SER A 92 11.04 -16.24 -9.69
CA SER A 92 11.04 -16.93 -10.99
C SER A 92 10.47 -16.09 -12.13
N GLY A 93 10.09 -14.84 -11.88
CA GLY A 93 9.46 -13.96 -12.88
C GLY A 93 7.95 -14.16 -13.04
N ASN A 94 7.33 -15.05 -12.26
CA ASN A 94 5.90 -15.33 -12.38
C ASN A 94 5.06 -14.29 -11.64
N ILE A 95 3.94 -13.91 -12.26
CA ILE A 95 2.90 -13.10 -11.63
C ILE A 95 2.17 -13.93 -10.57
N ARG A 96 1.96 -13.34 -9.40
CA ARG A 96 1.19 -13.90 -8.29
C ARG A 96 0.13 -12.91 -7.84
N ILE A 97 -1.08 -13.42 -7.68
CA ILE A 97 -2.17 -12.75 -6.96
C ILE A 97 -2.43 -13.58 -5.71
N VAL A 98 -2.23 -13.01 -4.54
CA VAL A 98 -2.24 -13.74 -3.27
C VAL A 98 -3.16 -13.07 -2.28
N ARG A 99 -4.05 -13.86 -1.68
CA ARG A 99 -4.87 -13.45 -0.54
C ARG A 99 -4.08 -13.53 0.76
N TYR A 100 -4.18 -12.50 1.58
CA TYR A 100 -3.73 -12.47 2.96
C TYR A 100 -4.88 -12.13 3.90
N ASN A 101 -4.67 -12.42 5.17
CA ASN A 101 -5.50 -11.99 6.29
C ASN A 101 -4.64 -11.14 7.23
N VAL A 102 -5.18 -10.01 7.69
CA VAL A 102 -4.51 -9.20 8.71
C VAL A 102 -4.39 -9.98 10.02
N SER A 103 -3.26 -9.83 10.73
CA SER A 103 -3.09 -10.39 12.06
C SER A 103 -3.94 -9.63 13.09
N SER A 104 -4.25 -10.28 14.21
CA SER A 104 -5.01 -9.73 15.32
C SER A 104 -4.21 -8.81 16.25
N ASP A 105 -3.00 -8.40 15.85
CA ASP A 105 -2.04 -7.67 16.69
C ASP A 105 -2.27 -6.15 16.68
#